data_AF-A0A2J5P6Y0-F1
#
_entry.id   AF-A0A2J5P6Y0-F1
#
_cell.length_a   1.000
_cell.length_b   1.000
_cell.length_c   1.000
_cell.angle_alpha   90.00
_cell.angle_beta   90.00
_cell.angle_gamma   90.00
#
_symmetry.space_group_name_H-M   'P 1'
#
loop_
_entity.id
_entity.type
_entity.pdbx_description
1 polymer ?
#
loop_
_entity_poly.entity_id
_entity_poly.type
_entity_poly.pdbx_seq_one_letter_code
_entity_poly.pdbx_strand_id
1 'polypeptide(L)' 'MSAKRKRALIPWLFLAPALIIFSWFKFIPMIQGLVMSFYKVNFNQPNEWVGLDNFTRAFADAELHAAVVNT' A
#
# COMPACT_ATOMS: atom_id res chain seq x y z
N MET A 1 24.11 -27.97 -8.55
CA MET A 1 24.38 -26.51 -8.47
C MET A 1 25.84 -26.28 -8.06
N SER A 2 26.56 -25.38 -8.74
CA SER A 2 27.96 -25.02 -8.38
C SER A 2 28.03 -24.44 -6.96
N ALA A 3 29.12 -24.72 -6.23
CA ALA A 3 29.38 -24.24 -4.86
C ALA A 3 29.22 -22.71 -4.73
N LYS A 4 29.55 -21.97 -5.80
CA LYS A 4 29.38 -20.51 -5.88
C LYS A 4 27.91 -20.08 -5.76
N ARG A 5 26.97 -20.83 -6.37
CA ARG A 5 25.52 -20.55 -6.29
C ARG A 5 24.96 -20.83 -4.89
N LYS A 6 25.41 -21.90 -4.23
CA LYS A 6 25.00 -22.21 -2.85
C LYS A 6 25.41 -21.10 -1.87
N ARG A 7 26.66 -20.61 -1.97
CA ARG A 7 27.17 -19.52 -1.14
C ARG A 7 26.39 -18.21 -1.33
N ALA A 8 25.89 -17.96 -2.54
CA ALA A 8 25.04 -16.80 -2.82
C ALA A 8 23.60 -16.97 -2.30
N LEU A 9 23.04 -18.18 -2.28
CA LEU A 9 21.66 -18.44 -1.88
C LEU A 9 21.43 -18.48 -0.36
N ILE A 10 22.43 -18.90 0.41
CA ILE A 10 22.31 -19.06 1.87
C ILE A 10 21.84 -17.76 2.56
N PRO A 11 22.45 -16.57 2.31
CA PRO A 11 21.99 -15.32 2.93
C PRO A 11 20.54 -14.97 2.59
N TRP A 12 20.10 -15.22 1.34
CA TRP A 12 18.73 -14.96 0.91
C TRP A 12 17.72 -15.90 1.58
N LEU A 13 18.08 -17.16 1.83
CA LEU A 13 17.22 -18.09 2.57
C LEU A 13 17.06 -17.68 4.04
N PHE A 14 18.11 -17.16 4.67
CA PHE A 14 18.03 -16.58 6.02
C PHE A 14 17.16 -15.32 6.06
N LEU A 15 17.21 -14.49 5.02
CA LEU A 15 16.45 -13.26 4.93
C LEU A 15 14.99 -13.48 4.50
N ALA A 16 14.71 -14.55 3.74
CA ALA A 16 13.40 -14.88 3.19
C ALA A 16 12.24 -14.80 4.19
N PRO A 17 12.29 -15.43 5.40
CA PRO A 17 11.17 -15.34 6.34
C PRO A 17 10.87 -13.91 6.78
N ALA A 18 11.90 -13.11 7.03
CA ALA A 18 11.74 -11.70 7.38
C ALA A 18 11.14 -10.89 6.23
N LEU A 19 11.60 -11.12 4.99
CA LEU A 19 11.05 -10.44 3.80
C LEU A 19 9.61 -10.84 3.52
N ILE A 20 9.23 -12.09 3.74
CA ILE A 20 7.85 -12.57 3.57
C ILE A 20 6.94 -11.84 4.56
N ILE A 21 7.30 -11.85 5.86
CA ILE A 21 6.52 -11.17 6.89
C ILE A 21 6.46 -9.66 6.62
N PHE A 22 7.61 -9.02 6.36
CA PHE A 22 7.68 -7.60 6.03
C PHE A 22 6.80 -7.25 4.83
N SER A 23 6.88 -8.02 3.75
CA SER A 23 6.11 -7.76 2.53
C SER A 23 4.62 -7.96 2.77
N TRP A 24 4.24 -8.99 3.52
CA TRP A 24 2.85 -9.25 3.90
C TRP A 24 2.27 -8.06 4.67
N PHE A 25 2.93 -7.65 5.75
CA PHE A 25 2.45 -6.57 6.61
C PHE A 25 2.56 -5.19 5.98
N LYS A 26 3.48 -4.98 5.04
CA LYS A 26 3.62 -3.68 4.35
C LYS A 26 2.66 -3.56 3.18
N PHE A 27 2.66 -4.52 2.26
CA PHE A 27 2.01 -4.35 0.97
C PHE A 27 0.53 -4.69 1.00
N ILE A 28 0.08 -5.63 1.83
CA ILE A 28 -1.34 -5.96 1.93
C ILE A 28 -2.16 -4.74 2.41
N PRO A 29 -1.86 -4.10 3.56
CA PRO A 29 -2.63 -2.93 3.99
C PRO A 29 -2.45 -1.74 3.04
N MET A 30 -1.29 -1.60 2.39
CA MET A 30 -1.09 -0.57 1.36
C MET A 30 -2.04 -0.78 0.18
N ILE A 31 -2.15 -2.01 -0.34
CA ILE A 31 -3.08 -2.34 -1.44
C ILE A 31 -4.52 -2.16 -0.98
N GLN A 32 -4.87 -2.56 0.25
CA GLN A 32 -6.20 -2.32 0.81
C GLN A 32 -6.51 -0.81 0.87
N GLY A 33 -5.57 0.02 1.33
CA GLY A 33 -5.71 1.48 1.32
C GLY A 33 -5.89 2.05 -0.08
N LEU A 34 -5.11 1.57 -1.06
CA LEU A 34 -5.26 1.94 -2.46
C LEU A 34 -6.64 1.56 -2.99
N VAL A 35 -7.12 0.34 -2.74
CA VAL A 35 -8.47 -0.08 -3.13
C VAL A 35 -9.52 0.80 -2.45
N MET A 36 -9.41 1.04 -1.14
CA MET A 36 -10.34 1.89 -0.39
C MET A 36 -10.40 3.33 -0.91
N SER A 37 -9.34 3.85 -1.54
CA SER A 37 -9.37 5.19 -2.16
C SER A 37 -10.41 5.33 -3.29
N PHE A 38 -10.82 4.23 -3.92
CA PHE A 38 -11.90 4.19 -4.92
C PHE A 38 -13.30 3.97 -4.31
N TYR A 39 -13.40 3.85 -2.99
CA TYR A 39 -14.65 3.69 -2.27
C TYR A 39 -14.93 4.91 -1.40
N LYS A 40 -16.22 5.21 -1.23
CA LYS A 40 -16.70 5.98 -0.09
C LYS A 40 -16.88 4.98 1.06
N VAL A 41 -15.92 5.00 1.98
CA VAL A 41 -15.88 4.12 3.15
C VAL A 41 -16.88 4.63 4.19
N ASN A 42 -17.78 3.76 4.63
CA ASN A 42 -18.81 4.09 5.62
C ASN A 42 -18.64 3.19 6.86
N PHE A 43 -18.90 3.74 8.05
CA PHE A 43 -18.77 2.97 9.30
C PHE A 43 -19.99 2.09 9.60
N ASN A 44 -21.20 2.57 9.31
CA ASN A 44 -22.46 1.90 9.66
C ASN A 44 -23.23 1.36 8.44
N GLN A 45 -22.67 1.53 7.25
CA GLN A 45 -23.26 1.15 5.97
C GLN A 45 -22.21 0.44 5.12
N PRO A 46 -22.60 -0.35 4.12
CA PRO A 46 -21.65 -0.88 3.16
C PRO A 46 -20.83 0.24 2.49
N ASN A 47 -19.58 -0.08 2.15
CA ASN A 47 -18.75 0.81 1.34
C ASN A 47 -19.34 0.95 -0.05
N GLU A 48 -19.36 2.16 -0.58
CA GLU A 48 -19.88 2.47 -1.91
C GLU A 48 -18.73 2.66 -2.89
N TRP A 49 -18.76 1.99 -4.03
CA TRP A 49 -17.76 2.20 -5.09
C TRP A 49 -18.05 3.54 -5.78
N VAL A 50 -17.11 4.47 -5.72
CA VAL A 50 -17.25 5.82 -6.29
C VAL A 50 -16.23 6.09 -7.41
N GLY A 51 -15.46 5.07 -7.82
CA GLY A 51 -14.46 5.18 -8.87
C GLY A 51 -13.43 6.27 -8.55
N LEU A 52 -13.35 7.30 -9.39
CA LEU A 52 -12.36 8.38 -9.27
C LEU A 52 -12.85 9.61 -8.51
N ASP A 53 -14.08 9.61 -7.99
CA ASP A 53 -14.70 10.81 -7.40
C ASP A 53 -13.95 11.33 -6.17
N ASN A 54 -13.33 10.45 -5.39
CA ASN A 54 -12.47 10.88 -4.28
C ASN A 54 -11.25 11.66 -4.76
N PHE A 55 -10.65 11.24 -5.88
CA PHE A 55 -9.48 11.89 -6.45
C PHE A 55 -9.85 13.23 -7.07
N THR A 56 -10.93 13.29 -7.85
CA THR A 56 -11.40 14.57 -8.44
C THR A 56 -11.71 15.60 -7.35
N ARG A 57 -12.35 15.17 -6.26
CA ARG A 57 -12.58 16.01 -5.08
C ARG A 57 -11.28 16.45 -4.42
N ALA A 58 -10.35 15.53 -4.17
CA ALA A 58 -9.08 15.84 -3.52
C ALA A 58 -8.25 16.86 -4.34
N PHE A 59 -8.18 16.69 -5.66
CA PHE A 59 -7.44 17.61 -6.54
C PHE A 59 -8.16 18.95 -6.76
N ALA A 60 -9.43 19.07 -6.40
CA ALA A 60 -10.17 20.33 -6.44
C ALA A 60 -10.19 21.06 -5.08
N ASP A 61 -9.68 20.45 -4.02
CA ASP A 61 -9.76 20.95 -2.65
C ASP A 61 -8.56 21.86 -2.32
N ALA A 62 -8.82 23.17 -2.28
CA ALA A 62 -7.81 24.18 -1.98
C ALA A 62 -7.26 24.08 -0.55
N GLU A 63 -8.09 23.67 0.42
CA GLU A 63 -7.65 23.51 1.81
C GLU A 63 -6.72 22.29 1.94
N LEU A 64 -7.08 21.19 1.28
CA LEU A 64 -6.21 20.01 1.21
C LEU A 64 -4.85 20.35 0.59
N HIS A 65 -4.83 21.09 -0.51
CA HIS A 65 -3.58 21.51 -1.14
C HIS A 65 -2.73 22.39 -0.24
N ALA A 66 -3.34 23.35 0.46
CA ALA A 66 -2.63 24.19 1.41
C ALA A 66 -2.02 23.36 2.55
N ALA A 67 -2.77 22.39 3.09
CA ALA A 67 -2.27 21.50 4.14
C ALA A 67 -1.08 20.64 3.68
N VAL A 68 -1.12 20.11 2.46
CA VAL A 68 -0.05 19.31 1.86
C VAL A 68 1.24 20.11 1.71
N VAL A 69 1.16 21.38 1.29
CA VAL A 69 2.36 22.24 1.12
C VAL A 69 2.98 22.63 2.47
N ASN A 70 2.17 22.72 3.52
CA ASN A 70 2.63 23.14 4.84
C ASN A 70 3.17 21.98 5.72
N THR A 71 3.18 20.74 5.24
CA THR A 71 3.68 19.55 5.96
C THR A 71 4.98 19.05 5.33
#